data_AF-A0A0F9GCG0-F1
#
_entry.id   AF-A0A0F9GCG0-F1
#
_cell.length_a   1.000
_cell.length_b   1.000
_cell.length_c   1.000
_cell.angle_alpha   90.00
_cell.angle_beta   90.00
_cell.angle_gamma   90.00
#
_symmetry.space_group_name_H-M   'P 1'
#
loop_
_entity.id
_entity.type
_entity.pdbx_description
1 polymer ?
#
loop_
_entity_poly.entity_id
_entity_poly.type
_entity_poly.pdbx_seq_one_letter_code
_entity_poly.pdbx_strand_id
1 'polypeptide(L)' 'MVEKLKAYRVEVYRRDNYKCQDCGVDCIGRRDLDKTNSHRLIQCHHIEDYKNEHNNNLVNLVTLCVVCHAKRHERR' A
#
# COMPACT_ATOMS: atom_id res chain seq x y z
N MET A 1 -3.10 14.17 -8.48
CA MET A 1 -3.86 13.02 -9.01
C MET A 1 -4.09 11.97 -7.91
N VAL A 2 -5.01 12.24 -6.98
CA VAL A 2 -5.20 11.45 -5.73
C VAL A 2 -6.54 10.70 -5.72
N GLU A 3 -7.45 10.98 -6.66
CA GLU A 3 -8.88 10.64 -6.51
C GLU A 3 -9.27 9.21 -6.92
N LYS A 4 -8.59 8.54 -7.85
CA LYS A 4 -8.97 7.19 -8.33
C LYS A 4 -8.31 6.00 -7.59
N LEU A 5 -7.43 6.25 -6.62
CA LEU A 5 -6.83 5.21 -5.75
C LEU A 5 -7.81 4.70 -4.67
N LYS A 6 -8.89 5.43 -4.40
CA LYS A 6 -9.81 5.14 -3.28
C LYS A 6 -10.60 3.84 -3.45
N ALA A 7 -11.00 3.48 -4.68
CA ALA A 7 -11.86 2.31 -4.91
C ALA A 7 -11.16 0.97 -4.64
N TYR A 8 -9.95 0.79 -5.18
CA TYR A 8 -9.25 -0.51 -5.11
C TYR A 8 -8.45 -0.73 -3.82
N ARG A 9 -8.19 0.32 -3.04
CA ARG A 9 -7.38 0.21 -1.81
C ARG A 9 -7.90 -0.84 -0.83
N VAL A 10 -9.21 -0.83 -0.58
CA VAL A 10 -9.82 -1.77 0.36
C VAL A 10 -9.73 -3.21 -0.15
N GLU A 11 -9.91 -3.41 -1.45
CA GLU A 11 -9.81 -4.74 -2.08
C GLU A 11 -8.39 -5.29 -2.05
N VAL A 12 -7.38 -4.46 -2.34
CA VAL A 12 -5.96 -4.85 -2.25
C VAL A 12 -5.59 -5.22 -0.82
N TYR A 13 -6.02 -4.42 0.16
CA TYR A 13 -5.77 -4.70 1.57
C TYR A 13 -6.41 -6.02 2.01
N ARG A 14 -7.64 -6.31 1.56
CA ARG A 14 -8.31 -7.59 1.84
C ARG A 14 -7.60 -8.77 1.17
N ARG A 15 -7.25 -8.65 -0.12
CA ARG A 15 -6.48 -9.67 -0.86
C ARG A 15 -5.20 -10.05 -0.13
N ASP A 16 -4.50 -9.03 0.38
CA ASP A 16 -3.20 -9.17 1.04
C ASP A 16 -3.32 -9.46 2.55
N ASN A 17 -4.53 -9.72 3.06
CA ASN A 17 -4.81 -9.95 4.48
C ASN A 17 -4.27 -8.85 5.41
N TYR A 18 -4.26 -7.60 4.94
CA TYR A 18 -3.71 -6.44 5.64
C TYR A 18 -2.24 -6.61 6.04
N LYS A 19 -1.50 -7.54 5.41
CA LYS A 19 -0.07 -7.77 5.63
C LYS A 19 0.76 -7.09 4.55
N CYS A 20 1.91 -6.55 4.95
CA CYS A 20 2.90 -6.04 4.02
C CYS A 20 3.43 -7.18 3.14
N GLN A 21 3.33 -7.04 1.83
CA GLN A 21 3.77 -8.08 0.89
C GLN A 21 5.29 -8.13 0.70
N ASP A 22 6.03 -7.16 1.24
CA ASP A 22 7.50 -7.16 1.18
C ASP A 22 8.16 -7.75 2.44
N CYS A 23 7.59 -7.53 3.62
CA CYS A 23 8.20 -7.94 4.88
C CYS A 23 7.29 -8.78 5.80
N GLY A 24 6.04 -9.01 5.42
CA GLY A 24 5.09 -9.86 6.15
C GLY A 24 4.47 -9.24 7.41
N VAL A 25 4.85 -8.01 7.80
CA VAL A 25 4.29 -7.36 8.99
C VAL A 25 2.78 -7.13 8.84
N ASP A 26 2.04 -7.32 9.93
CA ASP A 26 0.66 -6.88 10.03
C ASP A 26 0.60 -5.36 10.00
N CYS A 27 0.00 -4.81 8.95
CA CYS A 27 -0.19 -3.38 8.84
C CYS A 27 -1.35 -2.92 9.73
N ILE A 28 -1.30 -1.66 10.15
CA ILE A 28 -2.31 -1.05 11.00
C ILE A 28 -3.10 0.01 10.26
N GLY A 29 -4.35 0.22 10.67
CA GLY A 29 -5.18 1.31 10.19
C GLY A 29 -4.88 2.62 10.91
N ARG A 30 -5.46 3.72 10.41
CA ARG A 30 -5.29 5.06 11.03
C ARG A 30 -5.88 5.14 12.45
N ARG A 31 -6.87 4.29 12.78
CA ARG A 31 -7.49 4.24 14.10
C ARG A 31 -6.57 3.64 15.17
N ASP A 32 -5.66 2.76 14.77
CA ASP A 32 -4.73 2.06 15.67
C ASP A 32 -3.33 2.72 15.68
N LEU A 33 -3.19 3.86 14.99
CA LEU A 33 -1.94 4.58 14.85
C LEU A 33 -1.55 5.30 16.15
N ASP A 34 -0.32 5.09 16.59
CA ASP A 34 0.34 5.81 17.67
C ASP A 34 1.78 6.22 17.30
N LYS A 35 2.50 6.82 18.24
CA LYS A 35 3.88 7.31 18.04
C LYS A 35 4.90 6.19 17.83
N THR A 36 4.61 4.97 18.31
CA THR A 36 5.52 3.82 18.31
C THR A 36 5.34 2.93 17.10
N ASN A 37 4.14 2.91 16.50
CA ASN A 37 3.77 1.93 15.47
C ASN A 37 3.57 2.53 14.06
N SER A 38 3.88 3.81 13.88
CA SER A 38 3.71 4.54 12.61
C SER A 38 4.35 3.87 11.39
N HIS A 39 5.46 3.16 11.61
CA HIS A 39 6.17 2.37 10.59
C HIS A 39 5.31 1.24 9.98
N ARG A 40 4.24 0.81 10.67
CA ARG A 40 3.30 -0.24 10.25
C ARG A 40 2.05 0.29 9.55
N LEU A 41 1.89 1.61 9.43
CA LEU A 41 0.68 2.19 8.83
C LEU A 41 0.49 1.65 7.40
N ILE A 42 -0.70 1.13 7.11
CA ILE A 42 -0.99 0.48 5.84
C ILE A 42 -0.94 1.47 4.66
N GLN A 43 -0.24 1.08 3.59
CA GLN A 43 -0.13 1.82 2.35
C GLN A 43 -0.48 0.93 1.17
N CYS A 44 -1.02 1.54 0.11
CA CYS A 44 -1.21 0.90 -1.19
C CYS A 44 -0.25 1.54 -2.18
N HIS A 45 0.47 0.72 -2.93
CA HIS A 45 1.49 1.15 -3.88
C HIS A 45 1.24 0.52 -5.25
N HIS A 46 1.52 1.25 -6.33
CA HIS A 46 1.54 0.67 -7.67
C HIS A 46 2.84 -0.10 -7.91
N ILE A 47 2.80 -1.35 -8.37
CA ILE A 47 4.01 -2.19 -8.61
C ILE A 47 4.83 -1.66 -9.80
N GLU A 48 4.15 -1.28 -10.86
CA GLU A 48 4.65 -0.50 -11.98
C GLU A 48 4.09 0.92 -11.90
N ASP A 49 4.84 1.92 -12.34
CA ASP A 49 4.38 3.31 -12.33
C ASP A 49 3.01 3.48 -12.99
N TYR A 50 2.23 4.39 -12.43
CA TYR A 50 0.97 4.81 -13.03
C TYR A 50 1.27 5.52 -14.36
N LYS A 51 1.15 4.79 -15.47
CA LYS A 51 1.30 5.34 -16.83
C LYS A 51 -0.03 5.86 -17.36
N ASN A 52 -1.13 5.15 -17.11
CA ASN A 52 -2.49 5.49 -17.54
C ASN A 52 -3.54 4.73 -16.70
N GLU A 53 -4.83 4.97 -16.98
CA GLU A 53 -5.94 4.37 -16.24
C GLU A 53 -5.99 2.83 -16.32
N HIS A 54 -5.45 2.23 -17.40
CA HIS A 54 -5.43 0.78 -17.58
C HIS A 54 -4.49 0.07 -16.59
N ASN A 55 -3.46 0.76 -16.11
CA ASN A 55 -2.53 0.23 -15.10
C ASN A 55 -3.01 0.43 -13.65
N ASN A 56 -4.20 1.00 -13.44
CA ASN A 56 -4.79 1.15 -12.10
C ASN A 56 -5.75 -0.01 -11.78
N ASN A 57 -5.20 -1.22 -11.77
CA ASN A 57 -5.93 -2.45 -11.50
C ASN A 57 -5.35 -3.17 -10.27
N LEU A 58 -6.09 -4.13 -9.71
CA LEU A 58 -5.67 -4.88 -8.52
C LEU A 58 -4.32 -5.56 -8.68
N VAL A 59 -4.01 -6.07 -9.88
CA VAL A 59 -2.76 -6.79 -10.15
C VAL A 59 -1.55 -5.87 -10.05
N ASN A 60 -1.70 -4.60 -10.46
CA ASN A 60 -0.65 -3.59 -10.34
C ASN A 60 -0.63 -2.89 -8.98
N LEU A 61 -1.41 -3.33 -7.99
CA LEU A 61 -1.45 -2.72 -6.66
C LEU A 61 -1.00 -3.72 -5.59
N VAL A 62 -0.30 -3.21 -4.57
CA VAL A 62 0.24 -4.01 -3.47
C VAL A 62 0.10 -3.31 -2.12
N THR A 63 -0.18 -4.10 -1.07
CA THR A 63 -0.18 -3.65 0.32
C THR A 63 1.22 -3.62 0.90
N LEU A 64 1.63 -2.48 1.45
CA LEU A 64 2.93 -2.29 2.10
C LEU A 64 2.78 -1.58 3.45
N CYS A 65 3.74 -1.77 4.34
CA CYS A 65 3.95 -0.86 5.47
C CYS A 65 4.67 0.41 5.01
N VAL A 66 4.68 1.47 5.83
CA VAL A 66 5.34 2.75 5.49
C VAL A 66 6.82 2.55 5.12
N VAL A 67 7.54 1.69 5.85
CA VAL A 67 8.98 1.47 5.63
C VAL A 67 9.22 0.84 4.26
N CYS A 68 8.50 -0.22 3.90
CA CYS A 68 8.64 -0.86 2.59
C CYS A 68 8.12 0.03 1.47
N HIS A 69 7.06 0.79 1.71
CA HIS A 69 6.53 1.76 0.75
C HIS A 69 7.59 2.82 0.40
N ALA A 70 8.28 3.40 1.39
CA ALA A 70 9.37 4.35 1.16
C ALA A 70 10.52 3.73 0.35
N LYS A 71 10.97 2.52 0.72
CA LYS A 71 12.03 1.80 0.00
C LYS A 71 11.70 1.53 -1.47
N ARG A 72 10.42 1.31 -1.80
CA ARG A 72 10.01 1.11 -3.20
C ARG A 72 10.06 2.40 -4.02
N HIS A 73 9.80 3.57 -3.41
CA HIS A 73 9.99 4.86 -4.07
C HIS A 73 11.48 5.19 -4.29
N GLU A 74 12.36 4.81 -3.36
CA GLU A 74 13.82 5.04 -3.48
C GLU A 74 14.51 4.17 -4.53
N ARG A 75 13.91 3.03 -4.91
CA ARG A 75 14.47 2.07 -5.88
C ARG A 75 14.03 2.35 -7.34
N ARG A 76 13.38 3.48 -7.60
CA ARG A 76 12.88 3.88 -8.91
C ARG A 76 13.66 5.05 -9.48
#